data_AF-R0KZR2-F1
#
_entry.id   AF-R0KZR2-F1
#
_cell.length_a   1.000
_cell.length_b   1.000
_cell.length_c   1.000
_cell.angle_alpha   90.00
_cell.angle_beta   90.00
_cell.angle_gamma   90.00
#
_symmetry.space_group_name_H-M   'P 1'
#
loop_
_entity.id
_entity.type
_entity.pdbx_description
1 polymer ?
#
loop_
_entity_poly.entity_id
_entity_poly.type
_entity_poly.pdbx_seq_one_letter_code
_entity_poly.pdbx_strand_id
1 'polypeptide(L)'
;PAVQLHRIRVPDFTPPTPGQIQSFLQLVEEANGRGRGPHGCAGQAVAVHCLLGHGRTGTLLACYLVKARALSGAAAIREIRRLRPGSIETRE
;
A
#
# COMPACT_ATOMS: atom_id res chain seq x y z
N PRO A 1 -20.90 -4.86 8.27
CA PRO A 1 -19.43 -5.12 8.26
C PRO A 1 -18.67 -3.92 8.85
N ALA A 2 -17.95 -4.12 9.96
CA ALA A 2 -17.15 -3.06 10.56
C ALA A 2 -15.84 -2.89 9.77
N VAL A 3 -15.64 -1.72 9.14
CA VAL A 3 -14.37 -1.38 8.50
C VAL A 3 -13.39 -0.94 9.58
N GLN A 4 -12.20 -1.54 9.63
CA GLN A 4 -11.13 -1.09 10.51
C GLN A 4 -10.36 0.06 9.82
N LEU A 5 -10.22 1.19 10.52
CA LEU A 5 -9.55 2.38 9.98
C LEU A 5 -8.16 2.53 10.59
N HIS A 6 -7.14 2.57 9.74
CA HIS A 6 -5.76 2.87 10.11
C HIS A 6 -5.32 4.20 9.47
N ARG A 7 -4.61 5.05 10.21
CA ARG A 7 -4.17 6.37 9.74
C ARG A 7 -2.64 6.46 9.67
N ILE A 8 -2.11 6.55 8.45
CA ILE A 8 -0.69 6.81 8.19
C ILE A 8 -0.58 8.26 7.68
N ARG A 9 -0.03 9.15 8.51
CA ARG A 9 0.04 10.58 8.22
C ARG A 9 1.23 10.89 7.33
N VAL A 10 1.00 10.96 6.02
CA VAL A 10 2.00 11.40 5.04
C VAL A 10 1.65 12.82 4.61
N PRO A 11 2.54 13.83 4.84
CA PRO A 11 2.34 15.18 4.36
C PRO A 11 2.07 15.21 2.84
N ASP A 12 1.39 16.25 2.37
CA ASP A 12 1.15 16.35 0.93
C ASP A 12 2.44 16.63 0.18
N PHE A 13 2.51 16.18 -1.08
CA PHE A 13 3.69 16.28 -1.95
C PHE A 13 4.98 15.63 -1.42
N THR A 14 4.91 14.80 -0.38
CA THR A 14 6.06 14.02 0.11
C THR A 14 5.82 12.52 0.01
N PRO A 15 6.88 11.71 -0.20
CA PRO A 15 6.75 10.27 -0.11
C PRO A 15 6.56 9.83 1.35
N PRO A 16 5.91 8.68 1.59
CA PRO A 16 5.92 8.05 2.90
C PRO A 16 7.34 7.72 3.34
N THR A 17 7.62 7.83 4.65
CA THR A 17 8.93 7.45 5.21
C THR A 17 9.11 5.91 5.22
N PRO A 18 10.34 5.39 5.28
CA PRO A 18 10.57 3.95 5.41
C PRO A 18 9.80 3.29 6.56
N GLY A 19 9.72 3.96 7.72
CA GLY A 19 8.94 3.48 8.86
C GLY A 19 7.43 3.42 8.57
N GLN A 20 6.88 4.43 7.90
CA GLN A 20 5.47 4.45 7.47
C GLN A 20 5.16 3.34 6.46
N ILE A 21 6.08 3.10 5.51
CA ILE A 21 5.98 1.99 4.56
C ILE A 21 5.97 0.66 5.31
N GLN A 22 6.86 0.48 6.28
CA GLN A 22 6.93 -0.76 7.05
C GLN A 22 5.66 -1.01 7.87
N SER A 23 5.13 0.02 8.55
CA SER A 23 3.84 -0.07 9.26
C SER A 23 2.69 -0.41 8.30
N PHE A 24 2.63 0.23 7.13
CA PHE A 24 1.64 -0.07 6.11
C PHE A 24 1.69 -1.55 5.68
N LEU A 25 2.88 -2.06 5.36
CA LEU A 25 3.06 -3.43 4.89
C LEU A 25 2.65 -4.46 5.95
N GLN A 26 2.98 -4.20 7.21
CA GLN A 26 2.58 -5.04 8.34
C GLN A 26 1.05 -5.09 8.47
N LEU A 27 0.37 -3.94 8.43
CA LEU A 27 -1.09 -3.86 8.48
C LEU A 27 -1.76 -4.65 7.36
N VAL A 28 -1.22 -4.56 6.15
CA VAL A 28 -1.74 -5.29 4.99
C VAL A 28 -1.54 -6.80 5.14
N GLU A 29 -0.41 -7.24 5.70
CA GLU A 29 -0.14 -8.67 5.95
C GLU A 29 -1.04 -9.25 7.04
N GLU A 30 -1.25 -8.50 8.11
CA GLU A 30 -2.17 -8.86 9.19
C GLU A 30 -3.61 -8.98 8.65
N ALA A 31 -4.09 -7.98 7.90
CA ALA A 31 -5.43 -7.98 7.32
C ALA A 31 -5.62 -9.14 6.33
N ASN A 32 -4.64 -9.41 5.45
CA ASN A 32 -4.72 -10.50 4.48
C ASN A 32 -4.64 -11.91 5.11
N GLY A 33 -4.51 -12.04 6.43
CA GLY A 33 -4.37 -13.33 7.12
C GLY A 33 -2.99 -13.98 6.94
N ARG A 34 -1.98 -13.20 6.52
CA ARG A 34 -0.57 -13.64 6.44
C ARG A 34 0.21 -13.36 7.74
N GLY A 35 -0.41 -12.68 8.70
CA GLY A 35 0.13 -12.41 10.05
C GLY A 35 -0.48 -13.31 11.14
N ARG A 36 0.19 -13.42 12.29
CA ARG A 36 -0.27 -14.18 13.48
C ARG A 36 -1.31 -13.39 14.31
N GLY A 37 -2.35 -12.88 13.65
CA GLY A 37 -3.41 -12.12 14.32
C GLY A 37 -4.37 -13.03 15.11
N PRO A 38 -5.05 -12.53 16.16
CA PRO A 38 -5.99 -13.29 16.99
C PRO A 38 -7.31 -13.66 16.30
N HIS A 39 -7.45 -13.34 15.00
CA HIS A 39 -8.68 -13.48 14.25
C HIS A 39 -8.45 -14.46 13.09
N GLY A 40 -8.61 -15.76 13.39
CA GLY A 40 -8.49 -16.87 12.44
C GLY A 40 -9.64 -16.95 11.43
N CYS A 41 -9.90 -15.86 10.71
CA CYS A 41 -10.93 -15.77 9.67
C CYS A 41 -10.27 -15.47 8.31
N ALA A 42 -10.92 -15.87 7.22
CA ALA A 42 -10.47 -15.65 5.84
C ALA A 42 -9.92 -14.22 5.63
N GLY A 43 -8.78 -14.10 4.95
CA GLY A 43 -8.08 -12.83 4.75
C GLY A 43 -9.00 -11.70 4.28
N GLN A 44 -8.82 -10.52 4.85
CA GLN A 44 -9.62 -9.32 4.59
C GLN A 44 -9.01 -8.49 3.46
N ALA A 45 -9.86 -7.88 2.63
CA ALA A 45 -9.43 -6.91 1.65
C ALA A 45 -9.02 -5.59 2.31
N VAL A 46 -7.98 -4.94 1.77
CA VAL A 46 -7.50 -3.63 2.25
C VAL A 46 -7.74 -2.55 1.20
N ALA A 47 -8.39 -1.47 1.61
CA ALA A 47 -8.51 -0.26 0.80
C ALA A 47 -7.47 0.78 1.24
N VAL A 48 -6.82 1.44 0.27
CA VAL A 48 -5.79 2.45 0.51
C VAL A 48 -6.15 3.71 -0.27
N HIS A 49 -6.13 4.87 0.37
CA HIS A 49 -6.41 6.14 -0.29
C HIS A 49 -5.59 7.29 0.31
N CYS A 50 -5.41 8.35 -0.46
CA CYS A 50 -4.98 9.67 0.00
C CYS A 50 -6.09 10.67 -0.35
N LEU A 51 -5.75 11.90 -0.76
CA LEU A 51 -6.76 12.85 -1.24
C LEU A 51 -7.32 12.45 -2.62
N LEU A 52 -6.44 12.17 -3.58
CA LEU A 52 -6.82 11.78 -4.95
C LEU A 52 -6.56 10.30 -5.27
N GLY A 53 -5.88 9.58 -4.37
CA GLY A 53 -5.55 8.17 -4.54
C GLY A 53 -4.40 7.89 -5.53
N HIS A 54 -3.63 8.90 -5.98
CA HIS A 54 -2.60 8.77 -7.01
C HIS A 54 -1.17 8.70 -6.46
N GLY A 55 -0.63 9.79 -5.89
CA GLY A 55 0.76 9.85 -5.42
C GLY A 55 1.06 8.93 -4.26
N ARG A 56 0.73 9.35 -3.02
CA ARG A 56 1.02 8.60 -1.78
C ARG A 56 0.43 7.18 -1.78
N THR A 57 -0.78 7.03 -2.29
CA THR A 57 -1.42 5.72 -2.47
C THR A 57 -0.65 4.85 -3.45
N GLY A 58 -0.29 5.38 -4.62
CA GLY A 58 0.52 4.66 -5.60
C GLY A 58 1.87 4.24 -5.05
N THR A 59 2.55 5.11 -4.29
CA THR A 59 3.84 4.82 -3.66
C THR A 59 3.73 3.65 -2.68
N LEU A 60 2.74 3.69 -1.76
CA LEU A 60 2.53 2.59 -0.81
C LEU A 60 2.17 1.28 -1.53
N LEU A 61 1.30 1.33 -2.53
CA LEU A 61 0.92 0.14 -3.29
C LEU A 61 2.08 -0.43 -4.13
N ALA A 62 2.96 0.41 -4.66
CA ALA A 62 4.18 -0.06 -5.32
C ALA A 62 5.12 -0.77 -4.33
N CYS A 63 5.34 -0.20 -3.12
CA CYS A 63 6.09 -0.88 -2.07
C CYS A 63 5.47 -2.24 -1.69
N TYR A 64 4.13 -2.32 -1.66
CA TYR A 64 3.43 -3.59 -1.46
C TYR A 64 3.69 -4.58 -2.59
N LEU A 65 3.64 -4.16 -3.86
CA LEU A 65 3.92 -5.03 -5.00
C LEU A 65 5.37 -5.54 -5.00
N VAL A 66 6.34 -4.72 -4.60
CA VAL A 66 7.73 -5.14 -4.38
C VAL A 66 7.77 -6.28 -3.37
N LYS A 67 7.15 -6.13 -2.20
CA LYS A 67 7.17 -7.15 -1.14
C LYS A 67 6.37 -8.40 -1.51
N ALA A 68 5.15 -8.23 -2.00
CA ALA A 68 4.19 -9.32 -2.21
C ALA A 68 4.48 -10.17 -3.45
N ARG A 69 5.15 -9.59 -4.46
CA ARG A 69 5.43 -10.25 -5.75
C ARG A 69 6.91 -10.28 -6.12
N ALA A 70 7.81 -9.88 -5.20
CA ALA A 70 9.24 -9.81 -5.42
C ALA A 70 9.64 -8.99 -6.67
N LEU A 71 8.88 -7.94 -7.00
CA LEU A 71 9.18 -7.07 -8.14
C LEU A 71 10.33 -6.11 -7.81
N SER A 72 11.12 -5.74 -8.82
CA SER A 72 11.98 -4.56 -8.70
C SER A 72 11.14 -3.28 -8.55
N GLY A 73 11.72 -2.21 -8.01
CA GLY A 73 11.02 -0.93 -7.85
C GLY A 73 10.41 -0.43 -9.17
N ALA A 74 11.19 -0.45 -10.25
CA ALA A 74 10.72 -0.07 -11.58
C ALA A 74 9.58 -0.98 -12.09
N ALA A 75 9.66 -2.30 -11.84
CA ALA A 75 8.59 -3.21 -12.23
C ALA A 75 7.30 -2.98 -11.42
N ALA A 76 7.41 -2.67 -10.13
CA ALA A 76 6.28 -2.33 -9.28
C ALA A 76 5.60 -1.01 -9.71
N ILE A 77 6.38 0.01 -10.08
CA ILE A 77 5.87 1.29 -10.61
C ILE A 77 5.09 1.05 -11.92
N ARG A 78 5.66 0.27 -12.86
CA ARG A 78 4.96 -0.07 -14.10
C ARG A 78 3.67 -0.84 -13.84
N GLU A 79 3.72 -1.83 -12.94
CA GLU A 79 2.55 -2.64 -12.62
C GLU A 79 1.44 -1.83 -11.95
N ILE A 80 1.76 -0.94 -11.00
CA ILE A 80 0.73 -0.10 -10.38
C ILE A 80 0.14 0.90 -11.37
N ARG A 81 0.94 1.47 -12.28
CA ARG A 81 0.45 2.35 -13.36
C ARG A 81 -0.42 1.58 -14.36
N ARG A 82 -0.14 0.30 -14.62
CA ARG A 82 -0.96 -0.57 -15.47
C ARG A 82 -2.31 -0.89 -14.80
N LEU A 83 -2.30 -1.23 -13.51
CA LEU A 83 -3.52 -1.53 -12.74
C LEU A 83 -4.37 -0.28 -12.48
N ARG A 84 -3.72 0.87 -12.26
CA ARG A 84 -4.36 2.14 -11.95
C ARG A 84 -3.58 3.29 -12.63
N PRO A 85 -4.00 3.72 -13.83
CA PRO A 85 -3.37 4.81 -14.55
C PRO A 85 -3.23 6.09 -13.70
N GLY A 86 -2.10 6.79 -13.88
CA GLY A 86 -1.75 7.98 -13.12
C GLY A 86 -1.27 7.73 -11.69
N SER A 87 -1.03 6.48 -11.28
CA SER A 87 -0.41 6.20 -9.97
C SER A 87 1.06 6.60 -9.97
N ILE A 88 1.52 7.14 -8.83
CA ILE A 88 2.86 7.73 -8.66
C ILE A 88 3.05 8.91 -9.63
N GLU A 89 2.67 10.10 -9.14
CA GLU A 89 2.56 11.36 -9.87
C GLU A 89 3.92 12.02 -10.19
N THR A 90 4.90 11.20 -10.58
CA THR A 90 6.23 11.60 -11.05
C THR A 90 6.45 11.07 -12.47
N ARG A 91 7.37 11.69 -13.20
CA ARG A 91 7.69 11.29 -14.58
C ARG A 91 8.53 10.00 -14.67
N GLU A 92 9.11 9.60 -13.54
CA GLU A 92 9.92 8.38 -13.37
C GLU A 92 9.09 7.32 -12.64
#